data_AF-A0A953EFD2-F1
#
_entry.id   AF-A0A953EFD2-F1
#
_cell.length_a   1.000
_cell.length_b   1.000
_cell.length_c   1.000
_cell.angle_alpha   90.00
_cell.angle_beta   90.00
_cell.angle_gamma   90.00
#
_symmetry.space_group_name_H-M   'P 1'
#
loop_
_entity.id
_entity.type
_entity.pdbx_description
1 polymer ?
#
loop_
_entity_poly.entity_id
_entity_poly.type
_entity_poly.pdbx_seq_one_letter_code
_entity_poly.pdbx_strand_id
1 'polypeptide(L)' 'MGAKAKAAPGRPEVTRRSRIREGLPYPLGATWDGLGVNFALFSAHATKVELC' A
#
# COMPACT_ATOMS: atom_id res chain seq x y z
N MET A 1 -35.51 -14.87 -31.42
CA MET A 1 -34.70 -13.70 -31.83
C MET A 1 -34.44 -12.85 -30.59
N GLY A 2 -33.19 -12.56 -30.25
CA GLY A 2 -32.84 -11.67 -29.13
C GLY A 2 -31.67 -12.19 -28.30
N ALA A 3 -30.45 -11.97 -28.79
CA ALA A 3 -29.22 -12.24 -28.06
C ALA A 3 -29.19 -11.43 -26.74
N LYS A 4 -29.05 -12.10 -25.60
CA LYS A 4 -28.76 -11.46 -24.32
C LYS A 4 -27.26 -11.14 -24.28
N ALA A 5 -26.92 -9.86 -24.24
CA ALA A 5 -25.57 -9.38 -23.96
C ALA A 5 -25.09 -9.92 -22.60
N LYS A 6 -23.96 -10.63 -22.59
CA LYS A 6 -23.19 -10.87 -21.35
C LYS A 6 -22.27 -9.67 -21.12
N ALA A 7 -22.62 -8.80 -20.18
CA ALA A 7 -21.66 -7.96 -19.49
C ALA A 7 -21.37 -8.62 -18.14
N ALA A 8 -20.11 -9.03 -17.94
CA ALA A 8 -19.66 -9.58 -16.65
C ALA A 8 -19.67 -8.46 -15.60
N PRO A 9 -20.25 -8.67 -14.39
CA PRO A 9 -20.18 -7.65 -13.35
C PRO A 9 -18.76 -7.59 -12.79
N GLY A 10 -18.24 -6.36 -12.71
CA GLY A 10 -16.86 -6.04 -12.39
C GLY A 10 -16.36 -6.62 -11.07
N ARG A 11 -15.10 -7.04 -11.09
CA ARG A 11 -14.31 -7.34 -9.89
C ARG A 11 -14.33 -6.09 -9.00
N PRO A 12 -14.63 -6.18 -7.70
CA PRO A 12 -14.56 -5.01 -6.84
C PRO A 12 -13.11 -4.48 -6.83
N GLU A 13 -12.99 -3.20 -7.14
CA GLU A 13 -11.80 -2.39 -6.99
C GLU A 13 -11.42 -2.34 -5.51
N VAL A 14 -10.63 -3.31 -5.06
CA VAL A 14 -10.10 -3.31 -3.69
C VAL A 14 -8.72 -2.65 -3.71
N THR A 15 -8.66 -1.37 -4.06
CA THR A 15 -7.59 -0.54 -3.52
C THR A 15 -8.03 -0.16 -2.11
N ARG A 16 -7.85 -1.06 -1.15
CA ARG A 16 -7.94 -0.69 0.27
C ARG A 16 -6.86 0.36 0.50
N ARG A 17 -7.26 1.62 0.52
CA ARG A 17 -6.38 2.73 0.93
C ARG A 17 -6.09 2.54 2.41
N SER A 18 -5.01 1.85 2.74
CA SER A 18 -4.46 1.84 4.10
C SER A 18 -4.09 3.29 4.46
N ARG A 19 -4.46 3.74 5.66
CA ARG A 19 -4.14 5.11 6.11
C ARG A 19 -2.64 5.19 6.38
N ILE A 20 -1.95 6.10 5.71
CA ILE A 20 -0.53 6.38 5.94
C ILE A 20 -0.41 7.40 7.08
N ARG A 21 0.58 7.20 7.94
CA ARG A 21 0.95 8.11 9.03
C ARG A 21 2.45 8.35 9.00
N GLU A 22 2.90 9.42 9.65
CA GLU A 22 4.31 9.57 10.00
C GLU A 22 4.78 8.40 10.88
N GLY A 23 6.01 7.96 10.65
CA GLY A 23 6.67 6.91 11.41
C GLY A 23 7.76 7.45 12.33
N LEU A 24 8.57 6.55 12.86
CA LEU A 24 9.78 6.86 13.61
C LEU A 24 11.01 6.58 12.75
N PRO A 25 12.10 7.38 12.87
CA PRO A 25 13.34 7.15 12.13
C PRO A 25 14.11 5.89 12.59
N TYR A 26 13.69 5.26 13.71
CA TYR A 26 14.28 4.06 14.27
C TYR A 26 13.21 3.19 14.95
N PRO A 27 13.36 1.85 15.01
CA PRO A 27 14.42 1.02 14.42
C PRO A 27 14.38 0.97 12.89
N LEU A 28 15.56 0.85 12.27
CA LEU A 28 15.68 0.62 10.83
C LEU A 28 15.02 -0.72 10.45
N GLY A 29 14.40 -0.74 9.28
CA GLY A 29 13.62 -1.85 8.76
C GLY A 29 12.11 -1.65 8.91
N ALA A 30 11.37 -2.75 8.83
CA ALA A 30 9.94 -2.80 8.99
C ALA A 30 9.59 -3.35 10.38
N THR A 31 8.89 -2.58 11.20
CA THR A 31 8.53 -2.97 12.58
C THR A 31 7.02 -2.93 12.77
N TRP A 32 6.45 -4.03 13.24
CA TRP A 32 5.02 -4.12 13.55
C TRP A 32 4.74 -3.68 14.98
N ASP A 33 3.80 -2.75 15.17
CA ASP A 33 3.42 -2.19 16.48
C ASP A 33 2.06 -2.70 17.00
N GLY A 34 1.40 -3.61 16.28
CA GLY A 34 0.05 -4.09 16.59
C GLY A 34 -1.08 -3.32 15.87
N LEU A 35 -0.81 -2.10 15.40
CA LEU A 35 -1.76 -1.22 14.71
C LEU A 35 -1.37 -1.01 13.24
N GLY A 36 -0.10 -1.17 12.91
CA GLY A 36 0.48 -0.98 11.59
C GLY A 36 1.97 -1.35 11.54
N VAL A 37 2.59 -1.06 10.41
CA VAL A 37 4.02 -1.26 10.20
C VAL A 37 4.71 0.10 10.11
N ASN A 38 5.72 0.32 10.95
CA ASN A 38 6.67 1.42 10.82
C ASN A 38 7.79 1.02 9.87
N PHE A 39 8.04 1.81 8.83
CA PHE A 39 9.19 1.65 7.93
C PHE A 39 10.20 2.76 8.17
N ALA A 40 11.43 2.40 8.52
CA ALA A 40 12.55 3.33 8.58
C ALA A 40 13.71 2.79 7.77
N LEU A 41 14.27 3.60 6.88
CA LEU A 41 15.42 3.21 6.09
C LEU A 41 16.41 4.38 6.04
N PHE A 42 17.68 4.03 5.98
CA PHE A 42 18.75 4.99 5.81
C PHE A 42 19.15 5.07 4.34
N SER A 43 19.32 6.29 3.84
CA SER A 43 20.00 6.52 2.57
C SER A 43 20.83 7.80 2.63
N ALA A 44 22.13 7.68 2.38
CA ALA A 44 23.04 8.82 2.34
C ALA A 44 22.87 9.70 1.09
N HIS A 45 22.22 9.17 0.04
CA HIS A 45 22.23 9.77 -1.29
C HIS A 45 20.85 9.81 -1.99
N ALA A 46 19.80 9.21 -1.42
CA ALA A 46 18.50 9.18 -2.06
C ALA A 46 17.85 10.58 -2.09
N THR A 47 17.30 10.93 -3.25
CA THR A 47 16.43 12.11 -3.42
C THR A 47 14.95 11.75 -3.35
N LYS A 48 14.61 10.47 -3.52
CA LYS A 48 13.26 9.90 -3.39
C LYS A 48 13.36 8.41 -3.04
N VAL A 49 12.37 7.89 -2.32
CA VAL A 49 12.24 6.46 -2.00
C VAL A 49 10.79 6.02 -2.19
N GLU A 50 10.60 4.77 -2.62
CA GLU A 50 9.29 4.15 -2.83
C GLU A 50 9.24 2.81 -2.08
N LEU A 51 8.04 2.42 -1.66
CA LEU A 51 7.75 1.15 -0.99
C LEU A 51 6.77 0.38 -1.88
N CYS A 52 7.13 -0.84 -2.27
CA CYS A 52 6.38 -1.71 -3.18
C CYS A 52 5.52 -2.75 -2.45
#